data_AF-U2N052-F1
#
_entry.id   AF-U2N052-F1
#
_cell.length_a   1.000
_cell.length_b   1.000
_cell.length_c   1.000
_cell.angle_alpha   90.00
_cell.angle_beta   90.00
_cell.angle_gamma   90.00
#
_symmetry.space_group_name_H-M   'P 1'
#
loop_
_entity.id
_entity.type
_entity.pdbx_description
1 polymer ?
#
loop_
_entity_poly.entity_id
_entity_poly.type
_entity_poly.pdbx_seq_one_letter_code
_entity_poly.pdbx_strand_id
1 'polypeptide(L)'
;MSEILLSDPIKKLVEKMQIDEITEYYIYSKVAKGIKNDNNRKVLEKIANEEKAHSFVWKKYTNKEAKPKKLKVFWYVLISRILGFTFALKLLEKGEEAAGVNYDIIAKEIPKAKEIADDEDRHEKELLELLDEEKLKYVGSMVLGLNDALVELTGTLAGLSLAIQNTRIIALSGLITGISATLSMASSEFLSARSEGRKDALKSCTYTGIAYLFTVIILILPFLLLPPEDYLVALGIMIASVVLIIAGFNYYISIAKDLKFKRRFLEMTGISLGVAVISFGIGILVKKFLGIDI
;
A
#
# COMPACT_ATOMS: atom_id res chain seq x y z
N MET A 1 39.04 18.83 24.13
CA MET A 1 38.37 18.06 23.05
C MET A 1 38.41 18.97 21.83
N SER A 2 39.22 18.65 20.82
CA SER A 2 39.39 19.49 19.63
C SER A 2 38.04 19.62 18.91
N GLU A 3 37.61 20.84 18.63
CA GLU A 3 36.45 21.09 17.75
C GLU A 3 36.73 20.44 16.40
N ILE A 4 35.91 19.45 16.04
CA ILE A 4 35.93 18.88 14.69
C ILE A 4 35.33 19.97 13.79
N LEU A 5 36.19 20.62 13.01
CA LEU A 5 35.80 21.67 12.07
C LEU A 5 35.06 21.04 10.89
N LEU A 6 33.74 20.89 11.03
CA LEU A 6 32.84 20.50 9.94
C LEU A 6 32.45 21.71 9.11
N SER A 7 32.27 21.52 7.81
CA SER A 7 31.66 22.54 6.97
C SER A 7 30.18 22.77 7.36
N ASP A 8 29.72 24.02 7.32
CA ASP A 8 28.33 24.40 7.63
C ASP A 8 27.24 23.56 6.94
N PRO A 9 27.35 23.20 5.63
CA PRO A 9 26.39 22.32 4.99
C PRO A 9 26.39 20.90 5.58
N ILE A 10 27.56 20.34 5.91
CA ILE A 10 27.66 19.01 6.50
C ILE A 10 27.13 19.01 7.94
N LYS A 11 27.38 20.07 8.70
CA LYS A 11 26.84 20.20 10.07
C LYS A 11 25.31 20.12 10.09
N LYS A 12 24.62 20.83 9.19
CA LYS A 12 23.15 20.76 9.07
C LYS A 12 22.66 19.38 8.65
N LEU A 13 23.40 18.71 7.76
CA LEU A 13 23.08 17.36 7.30
C LEU A 13 23.21 16.34 8.43
N VAL A 14 24.31 16.38 9.19
CA VAL A 14 24.55 15.50 10.33
C VAL A 14 23.53 15.75 11.46
N GLU A 15 23.15 17.00 11.72
CA GLU A 15 22.07 17.31 12.67
C GLU A 15 20.72 16.71 12.23
N LYS A 16 20.40 16.76 10.93
CA LYS A 16 19.21 16.13 10.38
C LYS A 16 19.26 14.61 10.55
N MET A 17 20.36 13.98 10.18
CA MET A 17 20.55 12.53 10.31
C MET A 17 20.42 12.08 11.76
N GLN A 18 21.09 12.77 12.70
CA GLN A 18 20.96 12.47 14.12
C GLN A 18 19.49 12.45 14.60
N ILE A 19 18.66 13.37 14.10
CA ILE A 19 17.24 13.45 14.42
C ILE A 19 16.43 12.34 13.73
N ASP A 20 16.77 12.00 12.50
CA ASP A 20 16.11 10.93 11.76
C ASP A 20 16.40 9.57 12.43
N GLU A 21 17.67 9.24 12.68
CA GLU A 21 18.14 7.98 13.31
C GLU A 21 17.53 7.76 14.70
N ILE A 22 17.47 8.80 15.54
CA ILE A 22 16.80 8.68 16.84
C ILE A 22 15.28 8.50 16.67
N THR A 23 14.70 9.05 15.59
CA THR A 23 13.29 8.85 15.26
C THR A 23 13.03 7.43 14.77
N GLU A 24 13.85 6.90 13.86
CA GLU A 24 13.86 5.51 13.39
C GLU A 24 13.94 4.55 14.59
N TYR A 25 14.90 4.74 15.52
CA TYR A 25 15.00 3.96 16.75
C TYR A 25 13.65 3.81 17.48
N TYR A 26 12.91 4.92 17.67
CA TYR A 26 11.62 4.88 18.35
C TYR A 26 10.52 4.26 17.49
N ILE A 27 10.59 4.36 16.17
CA ILE A 27 9.67 3.67 15.26
C ILE A 27 9.90 2.16 15.38
N TYR A 28 11.11 1.69 15.11
CA TYR A 28 11.48 0.28 15.21
C TYR A 28 11.15 -0.31 16.58
N SER A 29 11.56 0.35 17.66
CA SER A 29 11.29 -0.10 19.04
C SER A 29 9.79 -0.23 19.35
N LYS A 30 8.95 0.69 18.86
CA LYS A 30 7.50 0.64 19.12
C LYS A 30 6.79 -0.38 18.24
N VAL A 31 7.24 -0.53 17.00
CA VAL A 31 6.73 -1.55 16.08
C VAL A 31 7.07 -2.95 16.60
N ALA A 32 8.32 -3.19 17.00
CA ALA A 32 8.78 -4.47 17.55
C ALA A 32 7.96 -4.95 18.75
N LYS A 33 7.54 -4.05 19.65
CA LYS A 33 6.67 -4.36 20.80
C LYS A 33 5.30 -4.93 20.41
N GLY A 34 4.83 -4.65 19.19
CA GLY A 34 3.55 -5.16 18.68
C GLY A 34 3.67 -6.49 17.92
N ILE A 35 4.88 -7.00 17.69
CA ILE A 35 5.11 -8.20 16.90
C ILE A 35 4.98 -9.45 17.77
N LYS A 36 4.21 -10.43 17.28
CA LYS A 36 4.01 -11.74 17.93
C LYS A 36 5.13 -12.74 17.66
N ASN A 37 5.76 -12.67 16.48
CA ASN A 37 6.84 -13.58 16.10
C ASN A 37 8.15 -13.13 16.77
N ASP A 38 8.70 -13.99 17.61
CA ASP A 38 9.93 -13.72 18.37
C ASP A 38 11.15 -13.45 17.49
N ASN A 39 11.27 -14.11 16.34
CA ASN A 39 12.37 -13.87 15.41
C ASN A 39 12.28 -12.48 14.80
N ASN A 40 11.12 -12.13 14.24
CA ASN A 40 10.90 -10.82 13.61
C ASN A 40 11.06 -9.69 14.63
N ARG A 41 10.58 -9.89 15.86
CA ARG A 41 10.76 -8.94 16.95
C ARG A 41 12.24 -8.70 17.26
N LYS A 42 13.05 -9.77 17.37
CA LYS A 42 14.49 -9.66 17.64
C LYS A 42 15.24 -8.93 16.54
N VAL A 43 14.89 -9.18 15.27
CA VAL A 43 15.49 -8.45 14.13
C VAL A 43 15.18 -6.95 14.23
N LEU A 44 13.93 -6.57 14.47
CA LEU A 44 13.59 -5.16 14.62
C LEU A 44 14.20 -4.50 15.87
N GLU A 45 14.33 -5.23 16.98
CA GLU A 45 15.02 -4.74 18.17
C GLU A 45 16.52 -4.55 17.93
N LYS A 46 17.14 -5.44 17.14
CA LYS A 46 18.53 -5.30 16.70
C LYS A 46 18.70 -4.03 15.87
N ILE A 47 17.92 -3.88 14.79
CA ILE A 47 17.94 -2.68 13.93
C ILE A 47 17.74 -1.41 14.77
N ALA A 48 16.72 -1.38 15.65
CA ALA A 48 16.50 -0.24 16.54
C ALA A 48 17.75 0.13 17.37
N ASN A 49 18.48 -0.85 17.89
CA ASN A 49 19.68 -0.57 18.68
C ASN A 49 20.84 -0.05 17.82
N GLU A 50 20.93 -0.47 16.55
CA GLU A 50 21.91 0.03 15.58
C GLU A 50 21.63 1.51 15.24
N GLU A 51 20.38 1.85 14.90
CA GLU A 51 19.88 3.24 14.71
C GLU A 51 20.19 4.17 15.90
N LYS A 52 19.99 3.64 17.10
CA LYS A 52 20.34 4.38 18.32
C LYS A 52 21.85 4.62 18.40
N ALA A 53 22.66 3.63 18.06
CA ALA A 53 24.12 3.74 18.02
C ALA A 53 24.58 4.74 16.95
N HIS A 54 23.97 4.74 15.77
CA HIS A 54 24.22 5.73 14.72
C HIS A 54 23.92 7.15 15.21
N SER A 55 22.76 7.38 15.86
CA SER A 55 22.43 8.68 16.47
C SER A 55 23.50 9.15 17.48
N PHE A 56 24.12 8.21 18.22
CA PHE A 56 25.21 8.52 19.13
C PHE A 56 26.53 8.81 18.43
N VAL A 57 26.79 8.19 17.27
CA VAL A 57 27.93 8.57 16.41
C VAL A 57 27.75 10.01 15.97
N TRP A 58 26.60 10.38 15.43
CA TRP A 58 26.31 11.75 14.99
C TRP A 58 26.37 12.77 16.14
N LYS A 59 25.90 12.39 17.35
CA LYS A 59 26.00 13.22 18.56
C LYS A 59 27.43 13.67 18.87
N LYS A 60 28.45 12.83 18.59
CA LYS A 60 29.87 13.18 18.82
C LYS A 60 30.34 14.33 17.93
N TYR A 61 29.72 14.51 16.76
CA TYR A 61 30.04 15.55 15.80
C TYR A 61 29.18 16.80 15.96
N THR A 62 27.92 16.65 16.37
CA THR A 62 27.02 17.79 16.59
C THR A 62 27.15 18.42 17.97
N ASN A 63 27.61 17.67 18.98
CA ASN A 63 27.55 18.01 20.40
C ASN A 63 26.15 18.43 20.89
N LYS A 64 25.10 17.99 20.18
CA LYS A 64 23.70 18.30 20.49
C LYS A 64 22.94 17.05 20.85
N GLU A 65 21.95 17.18 21.72
CA GLU A 65 21.01 16.11 22.01
C GLU A 65 19.79 16.20 21.08
N ALA A 66 19.69 15.24 20.17
CA ALA A 66 18.55 15.15 19.25
C ALA A 66 17.30 14.63 19.99
N LYS A 67 16.15 15.19 19.63
CA LYS A 67 14.83 14.71 20.07
C LYS A 67 14.09 14.10 18.87
N PRO A 68 13.38 12.98 19.06
CA PRO A 68 12.67 12.33 17.97
C PRO A 68 11.49 13.16 17.49
N LYS A 69 11.18 13.04 16.20
CA LYS A 69 9.97 13.61 15.59
C LYS A 69 8.76 12.79 16.02
N LYS A 70 8.19 13.11 17.20
CA LYS A 70 7.07 12.35 17.83
C LYS A 70 5.89 12.09 16.88
N LEU A 71 5.57 13.03 16.00
CA LEU A 71 4.50 12.88 15.02
C LEU A 71 4.84 11.83 13.95
N LYS A 72 6.08 11.82 13.42
CA LYS A 72 6.58 10.77 12.50
C LYS A 72 6.47 9.41 13.19
N VAL A 73 6.93 9.31 14.44
CA VAL A 73 6.83 8.05 15.23
C VAL A 73 5.39 7.57 15.35
N PHE A 74 4.45 8.47 15.69
CA PHE A 74 3.04 8.12 15.81
C PHE A 74 2.46 7.61 14.49
N TRP A 75 2.73 8.30 13.38
CA TRP A 75 2.24 7.92 12.06
C TRP A 75 2.75 6.56 11.61
N TYR A 76 4.05 6.28 11.72
CA TYR A 76 4.59 4.98 11.31
C TYR A 76 4.12 3.82 12.20
N VAL A 77 3.88 4.08 13.49
CA VAL A 77 3.26 3.09 14.38
C VAL A 77 1.78 2.85 14.03
N LEU A 78 1.06 3.87 13.56
CA LEU A 78 -0.30 3.70 13.07
C LEU A 78 -0.33 2.91 11.76
N ILE A 79 0.54 3.26 10.81
CA ILE A 79 0.69 2.57 9.52
C ILE A 79 1.04 1.10 9.73
N SER A 80 1.97 0.79 10.65
CA SER A 80 2.35 -0.61 10.91
C SER A 80 1.17 -1.45 11.42
N ARG A 81 0.29 -0.87 12.24
CA ARG A 81 -0.91 -1.55 12.74
C ARG A 81 -1.96 -1.76 11.65
N ILE A 82 -2.18 -0.77 10.79
CA ILE A 82 -3.22 -0.82 9.75
C ILE A 82 -2.75 -1.61 8.53
N LEU A 83 -1.62 -1.24 7.95
CA LEU A 83 -1.12 -1.75 6.66
C LEU A 83 -0.11 -2.90 6.79
N GLY A 84 0.37 -3.16 8.00
CA GLY A 84 1.39 -4.18 8.29
C GLY A 84 2.75 -3.55 8.59
N PHE A 85 3.51 -4.20 9.47
CA PHE A 85 4.77 -3.64 9.93
C PHE A 85 5.81 -3.60 8.82
N THR A 86 5.82 -4.60 7.94
CA THR A 86 6.80 -4.68 6.85
C THR A 86 6.60 -3.53 5.86
N PHE A 87 5.35 -3.23 5.51
CA PHE A 87 5.03 -2.07 4.67
C PHE A 87 5.45 -0.76 5.32
N ALA A 88 5.15 -0.58 6.63
CA ALA A 88 5.48 0.66 7.34
C ALA A 88 6.98 0.93 7.39
N LEU A 89 7.78 -0.11 7.66
CA LEU A 89 9.24 0.01 7.74
C LEU A 89 9.84 0.17 6.35
N LYS A 90 9.39 -0.58 5.33
CA LYS A 90 9.82 -0.33 3.94
C LYS A 90 9.47 1.08 3.44
N LEU A 91 8.36 1.65 3.88
CA LEU A 91 7.99 3.04 3.60
C LEU A 91 8.90 4.04 4.31
N LEU A 92 9.49 3.67 5.45
CA LEU A 92 10.44 4.48 6.21
C LEU A 92 11.76 4.56 5.44
N GLU A 93 12.34 3.39 5.13
CA GLU A 93 13.59 3.23 4.37
C GLU A 93 13.55 3.95 3.01
N LYS A 94 12.47 3.76 2.23
CA LYS A 94 12.31 4.46 0.95
C LYS A 94 12.26 5.99 1.10
N GLY A 95 11.82 6.48 2.26
CA GLY A 95 11.84 7.90 2.59
C GLY A 95 13.26 8.45 2.80
N GLU A 96 14.17 7.61 3.28
CA GLU A 96 15.57 7.96 3.49
C GLU A 96 16.36 7.92 2.19
N GLU A 97 16.15 6.89 1.37
CA GLU A 97 16.70 6.81 0.01
C GLU A 97 16.28 8.05 -0.82
N ALA A 98 14.98 8.39 -0.78
CA ALA A 98 14.45 9.55 -1.49
C ALA A 98 14.96 10.89 -0.92
N ALA A 99 15.39 10.94 0.35
CA ALA A 99 16.02 12.11 0.94
C ALA A 99 17.44 12.35 0.39
N GLY A 100 17.98 11.41 -0.40
CA GLY A 100 19.23 11.57 -1.14
C GLY A 100 20.43 11.76 -0.23
N VAL A 101 20.45 11.06 0.92
CA VAL A 101 21.55 11.15 1.88
C VAL A 101 22.83 10.68 1.19
N ASN A 102 23.68 11.64 0.83
CA ASN A 102 24.92 11.34 0.14
C ASN A 102 26.01 11.04 1.19
N TYR A 103 26.01 9.79 1.65
CA TYR A 103 27.00 9.29 2.59
C TYR A 103 28.43 9.46 2.07
N ASP A 104 28.67 9.45 0.75
CA ASP A 104 30.00 9.69 0.17
C ASP A 104 30.50 11.13 0.41
N ILE A 105 29.61 12.12 0.38
CA ILE A 105 29.97 13.51 0.71
C ILE A 105 30.29 13.63 2.19
N ILE A 106 29.50 13.00 3.06
CA ILE A 106 29.72 13.02 4.51
C ILE A 106 31.00 12.27 4.87
N ALA A 107 31.28 11.15 4.19
CA ALA A 107 32.46 10.32 4.42
C ALA A 107 33.78 11.04 4.20
N LYS A 108 33.81 12.14 3.42
CA LYS A 108 34.99 12.99 3.24
C LYS A 108 35.42 13.69 4.52
N GLU A 109 34.48 14.08 5.37
CA GLU A 109 34.74 14.75 6.66
C GLU A 109 34.56 13.79 7.85
N ILE A 110 33.70 12.78 7.73
CA ILE A 110 33.36 11.80 8.76
C ILE A 110 33.46 10.39 8.16
N PRO A 111 34.64 9.74 8.17
CA PRO A 111 34.84 8.42 7.56
C PRO A 111 33.86 7.35 8.06
N LYS A 112 33.39 7.50 9.32
CA LYS A 112 32.38 6.63 9.96
C LYS A 112 31.05 6.60 9.21
N ALA A 113 30.75 7.61 8.40
CA ALA A 113 29.53 7.68 7.60
C ALA A 113 29.42 6.53 6.59
N LYS A 114 30.55 5.99 6.12
CA LYS A 114 30.56 4.83 5.22
C LYS A 114 30.11 3.55 5.91
N GLU A 115 30.55 3.33 7.16
CA GLU A 115 30.09 2.19 7.95
C GLU A 115 28.58 2.26 8.21
N ILE A 116 28.06 3.46 8.51
CA ILE A 116 26.62 3.66 8.70
C ILE A 116 25.86 3.37 7.40
N ALA A 117 26.35 3.83 6.25
CA ALA A 117 25.74 3.51 4.95
C ALA A 117 25.69 1.99 4.68
N ASP A 118 26.77 1.26 5.01
CA ASP A 118 26.81 -0.20 4.89
C ASP A 118 25.83 -0.90 5.87
N ASP A 119 25.60 -0.29 7.04
CA ASP A 119 24.62 -0.75 8.02
C ASP A 119 23.17 -0.53 7.50
N GLU A 120 22.86 0.63 6.91
CA GLU A 120 21.55 0.91 6.29
C GLU A 120 21.22 -0.07 5.15
N ASP A 121 22.19 -0.33 4.26
CA ASP A 121 22.05 -1.34 3.19
C ASP A 121 21.78 -2.75 3.75
N ARG A 122 22.25 -3.04 4.96
CA ARG A 122 21.97 -4.30 5.66
C ARG A 122 20.59 -4.30 6.28
N HIS A 123 20.17 -3.21 6.93
CA HIS A 123 18.83 -3.07 7.51
C HIS A 123 17.76 -3.30 6.45
N GLU A 124 17.93 -2.72 5.26
CA GLU A 124 16.99 -2.92 4.16
C GLU A 124 16.85 -4.41 3.77
N LYS A 125 17.98 -5.14 3.71
CA LYS A 125 18.00 -6.58 3.39
C LYS A 125 17.38 -7.41 4.50
N GLU A 126 17.67 -7.10 5.76
CA GLU A 126 17.04 -7.77 6.91
C GLU A 126 15.52 -7.56 6.89
N LEU A 127 15.04 -6.37 6.52
CA LEU A 127 13.60 -6.10 6.34
C LEU A 127 12.97 -6.90 5.18
N LEU A 128 13.72 -7.23 4.12
CA LEU A 128 13.24 -8.11 3.06
C LEU A 128 13.07 -9.55 3.56
N GLU A 129 13.87 -10.00 4.51
CA GLU A 129 13.71 -11.34 5.09
C GLU A 129 12.49 -11.41 6.02
N LEU A 130 12.05 -10.28 6.56
CA LEU A 130 10.83 -10.17 7.39
C LEU A 130 9.52 -10.18 6.58
N LEU A 131 9.58 -10.29 5.24
CA LEU A 131 8.42 -10.30 4.33
C LEU A 131 7.43 -11.45 4.56
N ASP A 132 7.71 -12.43 5.42
CA ASP A 132 6.78 -13.50 5.81
C ASP A 132 5.73 -13.04 6.86
N GLU A 133 5.34 -11.75 6.81
CA GLU A 133 4.23 -11.21 7.58
C GLU A 133 2.90 -11.74 7.02
N GLU A 134 1.97 -12.10 7.91
CA GLU A 134 0.65 -12.63 7.55
C GLU A 134 -0.09 -11.77 6.53
N LYS A 135 -0.15 -10.44 6.75
CA LYS A 135 -0.80 -9.52 5.81
C LYS A 135 -0.13 -9.55 4.43
N LEU A 136 1.20 -9.63 4.39
CA LEU A 136 1.94 -9.66 3.14
C LEU A 136 1.79 -11.00 2.39
N LYS A 137 1.71 -12.10 3.14
CA LYS A 137 1.46 -13.44 2.62
C LYS A 137 0.15 -13.50 1.84
N TYR A 138 -0.91 -12.87 2.35
CA TYR A 138 -2.23 -12.83 1.69
C TYR A 138 -2.41 -11.68 0.70
N VAL A 139 -1.36 -10.88 0.42
CA VAL A 139 -1.43 -9.85 -0.62
C VAL A 139 -1.80 -10.46 -1.96
N GLY A 140 -1.32 -11.66 -2.30
CA GLY A 140 -1.70 -12.33 -3.54
C GLY A 140 -3.22 -12.53 -3.67
N SER A 141 -3.85 -13.07 -2.62
CA SER A 141 -5.29 -13.29 -2.54
C SER A 141 -6.08 -11.99 -2.58
N MET A 142 -5.60 -10.95 -1.87
CA MET A 142 -6.20 -9.62 -1.92
C MET A 142 -6.08 -8.97 -3.31
N VAL A 143 -4.93 -9.11 -3.99
CA VAL A 143 -4.71 -8.63 -5.37
C VAL A 143 -5.73 -9.27 -6.29
N LEU A 144 -5.88 -10.59 -6.19
CA LEU A 144 -6.78 -11.34 -7.03
C LEU A 144 -8.21 -10.81 -6.86
N GLY A 145 -8.69 -10.77 -5.61
CA GLY A 145 -10.03 -10.27 -5.26
C GLY A 145 -10.32 -8.84 -5.73
N LEU A 146 -9.38 -7.94 -5.49
CA LEU A 146 -9.51 -6.53 -5.86
C LEU A 146 -9.48 -6.33 -7.38
N ASN A 147 -8.59 -7.01 -8.09
CA ASN A 147 -8.47 -6.88 -9.54
C ASN A 147 -9.71 -7.39 -10.26
N ASP A 148 -10.23 -8.54 -9.84
CA ASP A 148 -11.41 -9.13 -10.44
C ASP A 148 -12.65 -8.24 -10.21
N ALA A 149 -12.86 -7.78 -8.97
CA ALA A 149 -13.93 -6.84 -8.65
C ALA A 149 -13.85 -5.54 -9.47
N LEU A 150 -12.65 -4.96 -9.60
CA LEU A 150 -12.46 -3.75 -10.37
C LEU A 150 -12.80 -3.96 -11.84
N VAL A 151 -12.32 -5.04 -12.48
CA VAL A 151 -12.58 -5.26 -13.90
C VAL A 151 -14.06 -5.61 -14.14
N GLU A 152 -14.61 -6.56 -13.39
CA GLU A 152 -15.97 -7.08 -13.55
C GLU A 152 -17.03 -6.01 -13.24
N LEU A 153 -16.95 -5.35 -12.08
CA LEU A 153 -17.95 -4.35 -11.71
C LEU A 153 -17.79 -3.06 -12.49
N THR A 154 -16.59 -2.63 -12.85
CA THR A 154 -16.44 -1.44 -13.70
C THR A 154 -17.09 -1.68 -15.06
N GLY A 155 -16.88 -2.84 -15.68
CA GLY A 155 -17.55 -3.21 -16.93
C GLY A 155 -19.07 -3.23 -16.78
N THR A 156 -19.56 -3.95 -15.77
CA THR A 156 -21.00 -4.12 -15.52
C THR A 156 -21.69 -2.79 -15.23
N LEU A 157 -21.18 -2.01 -14.28
CA LEU A 157 -21.78 -0.73 -13.88
C LEU A 157 -21.69 0.31 -14.99
N ALA A 158 -20.60 0.34 -15.78
CA ALA A 158 -20.49 1.23 -16.94
C ALA A 158 -21.52 0.88 -18.02
N GLY A 159 -21.71 -0.41 -18.33
CA GLY A 159 -22.74 -0.86 -19.28
C GLY A 159 -24.17 -0.56 -18.80
N LEU A 160 -24.47 -0.87 -17.54
CA LEU A 160 -25.78 -0.60 -16.93
C LEU A 160 -26.08 0.90 -16.84
N SER A 161 -25.07 1.73 -16.59
CA SER A 161 -25.23 3.19 -16.53
C SER A 161 -25.85 3.75 -17.79
N LEU A 162 -25.53 3.17 -18.94
CA LEU A 162 -26.02 3.65 -20.23
C LEU A 162 -27.30 2.97 -20.67
N ALA A 163 -27.46 1.69 -20.34
CA ALA A 163 -28.68 0.97 -20.64
C ALA A 163 -29.88 1.52 -19.85
N ILE A 164 -29.69 1.77 -18.55
CA ILE A 164 -30.79 2.04 -17.61
C ILE A 164 -30.89 3.52 -17.24
N GLN A 165 -29.77 4.25 -17.19
CA GLN A 165 -29.75 5.70 -16.91
C GLN A 165 -30.44 6.12 -15.60
N ASN A 166 -30.50 5.20 -14.61
CA ASN A 166 -31.09 5.46 -13.30
C ASN A 166 -30.19 4.92 -12.19
N THR A 167 -29.63 5.81 -11.36
CA THR A 167 -28.65 5.43 -10.32
C THR A 167 -29.15 4.37 -9.36
N ARG A 168 -30.44 4.38 -8.99
CA ARG A 168 -31.02 3.42 -8.04
C ARG A 168 -31.07 2.02 -8.60
N ILE A 169 -31.48 1.88 -9.86
CA ILE A 169 -31.54 0.57 -10.52
C ILE A 169 -30.12 0.06 -10.75
N ILE A 170 -29.20 0.93 -11.19
CA ILE A 170 -27.78 0.59 -11.35
C ILE A 170 -27.18 0.11 -10.03
N ALA A 171 -27.43 0.83 -8.93
CA ALA A 171 -26.95 0.45 -7.60
C ALA A 171 -27.54 -0.88 -7.14
N LEU A 172 -28.84 -1.12 -7.35
CA LEU A 172 -29.50 -2.36 -6.94
C LEU A 172 -28.96 -3.56 -7.73
N SER A 173 -28.83 -3.43 -9.06
CA SER A 173 -28.17 -4.43 -9.90
C SER A 173 -26.72 -4.65 -9.49
N GLY A 174 -25.97 -3.57 -9.23
CA GLY A 174 -24.59 -3.59 -8.77
C GLY A 174 -24.42 -4.33 -7.44
N LEU A 175 -25.31 -4.10 -6.47
CA LEU A 175 -25.26 -4.73 -5.16
C LEU A 175 -25.51 -6.24 -5.27
N ILE A 176 -26.53 -6.65 -6.02
CA ILE A 176 -26.86 -8.06 -6.21
C ILE A 176 -25.70 -8.77 -6.92
N THR A 177 -25.22 -8.21 -8.04
CA THR A 177 -24.11 -8.78 -8.79
C THR A 177 -22.83 -8.80 -7.96
N GLY A 178 -22.48 -7.69 -7.30
CA GLY A 178 -21.27 -7.56 -6.52
C GLY A 178 -21.22 -8.48 -5.30
N ILE A 179 -22.32 -8.63 -4.55
CA ILE A 179 -22.38 -9.57 -3.41
C ILE A 179 -22.32 -11.02 -3.90
N SER A 180 -23.05 -11.35 -4.97
CA SER A 180 -23.00 -12.69 -5.57
C SER A 180 -21.58 -13.04 -6.06
N ALA A 181 -20.93 -12.11 -6.76
CA ALA A 181 -19.57 -12.27 -7.25
C ALA A 181 -18.55 -12.37 -6.10
N THR A 182 -18.70 -11.57 -5.04
CA THR A 182 -17.89 -11.68 -3.82
C THR A 182 -17.94 -13.11 -3.25
N LEU A 183 -19.14 -13.66 -3.07
CA LEU A 183 -19.33 -15.01 -2.53
C LEU A 183 -18.77 -16.08 -3.47
N SER A 184 -18.98 -15.93 -4.78
CA SER A 184 -18.47 -16.83 -5.80
C SER A 184 -16.94 -16.84 -5.83
N MET A 185 -16.31 -15.67 -5.78
CA MET A 185 -14.85 -15.55 -5.81
C MET A 185 -14.21 -16.04 -4.51
N ALA A 186 -14.79 -15.73 -3.35
CA ALA A 186 -14.33 -16.29 -2.07
C ALA A 186 -14.43 -17.82 -2.08
N SER A 187 -15.54 -18.38 -2.58
CA SER A 187 -15.70 -19.83 -2.71
C SER A 187 -14.68 -20.44 -3.68
N SER A 188 -14.40 -19.76 -4.79
CA SER A 188 -13.44 -20.22 -5.80
C SER A 188 -12.01 -20.23 -5.26
N GLU A 189 -11.60 -19.19 -4.53
CA GLU A 189 -10.30 -19.14 -3.85
C GLU A 189 -10.19 -20.24 -2.77
N PHE A 190 -11.27 -20.48 -2.02
CA PHE A 190 -11.28 -21.56 -1.02
C PHE A 190 -11.08 -22.94 -1.66
N LEU A 191 -11.80 -23.21 -2.74
CA LEU A 191 -11.71 -24.49 -3.46
C LEU A 191 -10.34 -24.66 -4.12
N SER A 192 -9.81 -23.61 -4.77
CA SER A 192 -8.47 -23.62 -5.36
C SER A 192 -7.39 -23.88 -4.29
N ALA A 193 -7.40 -23.13 -3.20
CA ALA A 193 -6.44 -23.31 -2.10
C ALA A 193 -6.51 -24.72 -1.50
N ARG A 194 -7.72 -25.26 -1.30
CA ARG A 194 -7.90 -26.62 -0.78
C ARG A 194 -7.41 -27.68 -1.76
N SER A 195 -7.65 -27.49 -3.06
CA SER A 195 -7.18 -28.40 -4.11
C SER A 195 -5.65 -28.40 -4.24
N GLU A 196 -5.00 -27.27 -3.96
CA GLU A 196 -3.55 -27.13 -3.92
C GLU A 196 -2.92 -27.67 -2.62
N GLY A 197 -3.73 -28.21 -1.69
CA GLY A 197 -3.27 -28.71 -0.39
C GLY A 197 -2.84 -27.60 0.58
N ARG A 198 -3.20 -26.34 0.30
CA ARG A 198 -2.88 -25.20 1.18
C ARG A 198 -3.71 -25.27 2.46
N LYS A 199 -3.03 -25.28 3.62
CA LYS A 199 -3.69 -25.32 4.95
C LYS A 199 -4.39 -24.01 5.32
N ASP A 200 -4.12 -22.94 4.59
CA ASP A 200 -4.65 -21.60 4.83
C ASP A 200 -5.80 -21.20 3.89
N ALA A 201 -6.47 -22.18 3.27
CA ALA A 201 -7.61 -21.95 2.37
C ALA A 201 -8.68 -21.01 2.94
N LEU A 202 -9.07 -21.20 4.22
CA LEU A 202 -10.06 -20.34 4.88
C LEU A 202 -9.58 -18.90 5.04
N LYS A 203 -8.29 -18.70 5.31
CA LYS A 203 -7.73 -17.34 5.43
C LYS A 203 -7.66 -16.69 4.05
N SER A 204 -7.15 -17.41 3.05
CA SER A 204 -7.03 -16.92 1.67
C SER A 204 -8.37 -16.43 1.14
N CYS A 205 -9.43 -17.25 1.24
CA CYS A 205 -10.75 -16.86 0.75
C CYS A 205 -11.35 -15.69 1.52
N THR A 206 -11.09 -15.58 2.82
CA THR A 206 -11.56 -14.45 3.64
C THR A 206 -10.92 -13.14 3.17
N TYR A 207 -9.60 -13.13 2.95
CA TYR A 207 -8.90 -11.95 2.44
C TYR A 207 -9.37 -11.58 1.02
N THR A 208 -9.57 -12.56 0.14
CA THR A 208 -10.13 -12.33 -1.21
C THR A 208 -11.54 -11.74 -1.13
N GLY A 209 -12.43 -12.36 -0.34
CA GLY A 209 -13.82 -11.91 -0.20
C GLY A 209 -13.93 -10.51 0.41
N ILE A 210 -13.14 -10.20 1.45
CA ILE A 210 -13.11 -8.86 2.04
C ILE A 210 -12.60 -7.82 1.03
N ALA A 211 -11.52 -8.11 0.31
CA ALA A 211 -10.97 -7.19 -0.69
C ALA A 211 -11.97 -6.92 -1.83
N TYR A 212 -12.68 -7.97 -2.28
CA TYR A 212 -13.72 -7.85 -3.29
C TYR A 212 -14.89 -7.01 -2.76
N LEU A 213 -15.46 -7.37 -1.59
CA LEU A 213 -16.60 -6.67 -1.01
C LEU A 213 -16.32 -5.19 -0.75
N PHE A 214 -15.13 -4.87 -0.26
CA PHE A 214 -14.70 -3.50 -0.05
C PHE A 214 -14.71 -2.70 -1.36
N THR A 215 -14.22 -3.31 -2.45
CA THR A 215 -14.25 -2.71 -3.79
C THR A 215 -15.68 -2.50 -4.25
N VAL A 216 -16.55 -3.50 -4.10
CA VAL A 216 -17.99 -3.42 -4.43
C VAL A 216 -18.66 -2.24 -3.75
N ILE A 217 -18.44 -2.08 -2.45
CA ILE A 217 -19.02 -0.99 -1.66
C ILE A 217 -18.58 0.37 -2.21
N ILE A 218 -17.28 0.56 -2.46
CA ILE A 218 -16.76 1.84 -2.97
C ILE A 218 -17.30 2.17 -4.36
N LEU A 219 -17.35 1.20 -5.27
CA LEU A 219 -17.81 1.43 -6.64
C LEU A 219 -19.29 1.75 -6.72
N ILE A 220 -20.10 1.16 -5.84
CA ILE A 220 -21.55 1.37 -5.82
C ILE A 220 -21.94 2.63 -5.06
N LEU A 221 -21.15 3.04 -4.07
CA LEU A 221 -21.43 4.20 -3.22
C LEU A 221 -21.89 5.47 -3.99
N PRO A 222 -21.22 5.91 -5.07
CA PRO A 222 -21.69 7.09 -5.81
C PRO A 222 -23.11 6.94 -6.38
N PHE A 223 -23.50 5.74 -6.82
CA PHE A 223 -24.84 5.46 -7.33
C PHE A 223 -25.91 5.38 -6.23
N LEU A 224 -25.51 5.10 -4.98
CA LEU A 224 -26.42 5.13 -3.83
C LEU A 224 -26.65 6.54 -3.30
N LEU A 225 -25.64 7.40 -3.38
CA LEU A 225 -25.68 8.74 -2.79
C LEU A 225 -26.26 9.80 -3.73
N LEU A 226 -26.09 9.65 -5.04
CA LEU A 226 -26.53 10.64 -6.02
C LEU A 226 -27.99 10.47 -6.45
N PRO A 227 -28.66 11.56 -6.86
CA PRO A 227 -30.01 11.51 -7.43
C PRO A 227 -30.14 10.55 -8.62
N PRO A 228 -31.34 9.98 -8.88
CA PRO A 228 -31.59 9.04 -9.99
C PRO A 228 -31.08 9.49 -11.36
N GLU A 229 -31.25 10.78 -11.65
CA GLU A 229 -30.89 11.45 -12.91
C GLU A 229 -29.38 11.65 -13.11
N ASP A 230 -28.58 11.63 -12.04
CA ASP A 230 -27.16 11.98 -12.06
C ASP A 230 -26.24 10.77 -12.36
N TYR A 231 -26.71 9.82 -13.17
CA TYR A 231 -26.00 8.56 -13.44
C TYR A 231 -24.63 8.76 -14.12
N LEU A 232 -24.46 9.80 -14.94
CA LEU A 232 -23.18 10.14 -15.57
C LEU A 232 -22.17 10.69 -14.54
N VAL A 233 -22.64 11.48 -13.57
CA VAL A 233 -21.79 11.99 -12.48
C VAL A 233 -21.38 10.83 -11.57
N ALA A 234 -22.32 9.94 -11.23
CA ALA A 234 -22.04 8.73 -10.46
C ALA A 234 -21.00 7.84 -11.14
N LEU A 235 -21.14 7.64 -12.46
CA LEU A 235 -20.17 6.90 -13.27
C LEU A 235 -18.79 7.56 -13.25
N GLY A 236 -18.71 8.89 -13.37
CA GLY A 236 -17.45 9.63 -13.28
C GLY A 236 -16.74 9.45 -11.94
N ILE A 237 -17.49 9.54 -10.82
CA ILE A 237 -16.95 9.31 -9.47
C ILE A 237 -16.52 7.86 -9.31
N MET A 238 -17.28 6.89 -9.83
CA MET A 238 -16.92 5.48 -9.83
C MET A 238 -15.60 5.25 -10.58
N ILE A 239 -15.44 5.77 -11.80
CA ILE A 239 -14.19 5.63 -12.58
C ILE A 239 -13.01 6.28 -11.84
N ALA A 240 -13.21 7.46 -11.24
CA ALA A 240 -12.17 8.08 -10.42
C ALA A 240 -11.78 7.18 -9.22
N SER A 241 -12.78 6.55 -8.58
CA SER A 241 -12.57 5.62 -7.47
C SER A 241 -11.81 4.37 -7.92
N VAL A 242 -12.12 3.81 -9.09
CA VAL A 242 -11.36 2.70 -9.71
C VAL A 242 -9.88 3.07 -9.85
N VAL A 243 -9.58 4.22 -10.47
CA VAL A 243 -8.20 4.67 -10.68
C VAL A 243 -7.47 4.89 -9.34
N LEU A 244 -8.15 5.46 -8.34
CA LEU A 244 -7.58 5.66 -7.01
C LEU A 244 -7.31 4.35 -6.27
N ILE A 245 -8.21 3.37 -6.36
CA ILE A 245 -8.00 2.03 -5.78
C ILE A 245 -6.79 1.36 -6.46
N ILE A 246 -6.73 1.37 -7.80
CA ILE A 246 -5.61 0.81 -8.57
C ILE A 246 -4.30 1.49 -8.17
N ALA A 247 -4.29 2.83 -8.04
CA ALA A 247 -3.12 3.58 -7.62
C ALA A 247 -2.67 3.22 -6.20
N GLY A 248 -3.60 3.29 -5.23
CA GLY A 248 -3.30 3.00 -3.82
C GLY A 248 -2.79 1.58 -3.61
N PHE A 249 -3.40 0.61 -4.30
CA PHE A 249 -3.03 -0.79 -4.18
C PHE A 249 -1.69 -1.11 -4.87
N ASN A 250 -1.46 -0.59 -6.08
CA ASN A 250 -0.16 -0.75 -6.75
C ASN A 250 0.95 -0.04 -5.98
N TYR A 251 0.68 1.10 -5.36
CA TYR A 251 1.62 1.78 -4.48
C TYR A 251 1.95 0.89 -3.27
N TYR A 252 0.93 0.34 -2.60
CA TYR A 252 1.13 -0.58 -1.48
C TYR A 252 2.08 -1.72 -1.84
N ILE A 253 1.85 -2.38 -2.98
CA ILE A 253 2.69 -3.51 -3.40
C ILE A 253 4.08 -3.04 -3.86
N SER A 254 4.18 -1.89 -4.50
CA SER A 254 5.47 -1.33 -4.94
C SER A 254 6.40 -1.07 -3.75
N ILE A 255 5.86 -0.59 -2.63
CA ILE A 255 6.63 -0.44 -1.39
C ILE A 255 6.88 -1.81 -0.75
N ALA A 256 5.83 -2.62 -0.60
CA ALA A 256 5.92 -3.84 0.20
C ALA A 256 6.72 -4.97 -0.46
N LYS A 257 6.83 -5.02 -1.79
CA LYS A 257 7.53 -6.07 -2.55
C LYS A 257 8.63 -5.54 -3.46
N ASP A 258 8.98 -4.27 -3.33
CA ASP A 258 9.94 -3.57 -4.19
C ASP A 258 9.69 -3.75 -5.70
N LEU A 259 8.42 -3.65 -6.10
CA LEU A 259 8.01 -3.80 -7.50
C LEU A 259 7.84 -2.45 -8.20
N LYS A 260 8.00 -2.43 -9.53
CA LYS A 260 7.84 -1.21 -10.35
C LYS A 260 6.37 -0.75 -10.41
N PHE A 261 6.06 0.35 -9.70
CA PHE A 261 4.72 0.96 -9.65
C PHE A 261 4.14 1.27 -11.04
N LYS A 262 4.86 2.07 -11.85
CA LYS A 262 4.33 2.64 -13.11
C LYS A 262 3.81 1.58 -14.08
N ARG A 263 4.56 0.49 -14.25
CA ARG A 263 4.20 -0.59 -15.18
C ARG A 263 2.88 -1.25 -14.77
N ARG A 264 2.77 -1.67 -13.51
CA ARG A 264 1.58 -2.37 -13.01
C ARG A 264 0.35 -1.47 -12.95
N PHE A 265 0.54 -0.22 -12.55
CA PHE A 265 -0.52 0.79 -12.56
C PHE A 265 -1.10 0.97 -13.97
N LEU A 266 -0.25 1.13 -14.99
CA LEU A 266 -0.69 1.30 -16.38
C LEU A 266 -1.36 0.04 -16.93
N GLU A 267 -0.80 -1.15 -16.67
CA GLU A 267 -1.39 -2.42 -17.08
C GLU A 267 -2.80 -2.59 -16.51
N MET A 268 -2.97 -2.42 -15.18
CA MET A 268 -4.26 -2.62 -14.51
C MET A 268 -5.28 -1.55 -14.87
N THR A 269 -4.87 -0.28 -14.95
CA THR A 269 -5.75 0.82 -15.36
C THR A 269 -6.20 0.62 -16.81
N GLY A 270 -5.28 0.22 -17.70
CA GLY A 270 -5.58 -0.06 -19.10
C GLY A 270 -6.59 -1.20 -19.27
N ILE A 271 -6.41 -2.31 -18.54
CA ILE A 271 -7.36 -3.44 -18.57
C ILE A 271 -8.73 -2.99 -18.02
N SER A 272 -8.77 -2.38 -16.84
CA SER A 272 -10.04 -2.02 -16.17
C SER A 272 -10.83 -0.98 -16.96
N LEU A 273 -10.18 0.08 -17.44
CA LEU A 273 -10.84 1.10 -18.26
C LEU A 273 -11.16 0.62 -19.67
N GLY A 274 -10.32 -0.25 -20.25
CA GLY A 274 -10.59 -0.88 -21.54
C GLY A 274 -11.86 -1.73 -21.50
N VAL A 275 -12.00 -2.56 -20.47
CA VAL A 275 -13.22 -3.36 -20.24
C VAL A 275 -14.43 -2.47 -19.99
N ALA A 276 -14.26 -1.36 -19.25
CA ALA A 276 -15.32 -0.37 -19.04
C ALA A 276 -15.84 0.20 -20.36
N VAL A 277 -14.94 0.65 -21.25
CA VAL A 277 -15.29 1.25 -22.55
C VAL A 277 -15.99 0.22 -23.45
N ILE A 278 -15.48 -1.01 -23.52
CA ILE A 278 -16.11 -2.07 -24.31
C ILE A 278 -17.51 -2.39 -23.77
N SER A 279 -17.64 -2.55 -22.45
CA SER A 279 -18.92 -2.87 -21.80
C SER A 279 -19.93 -1.74 -21.93
N PHE A 280 -19.47 -0.49 -21.89
CA PHE A 280 -20.26 0.69 -22.18
C PHE A 280 -20.82 0.65 -23.61
N GLY A 281 -19.98 0.30 -24.60
CA GLY A 281 -20.40 0.11 -25.98
C GLY A 281 -21.44 -1.02 -26.14
N ILE A 282 -21.24 -2.13 -25.44
CA ILE A 282 -22.21 -3.23 -25.39
C ILE A 282 -23.55 -2.76 -24.80
N GLY A 283 -23.52 -1.97 -23.72
CA GLY A 283 -24.72 -1.39 -23.12
C GLY A 283 -25.57 -0.57 -24.10
N ILE A 284 -24.91 0.22 -24.96
CA ILE A 284 -25.58 0.99 -26.03
C ILE A 284 -26.26 0.06 -27.03
N LEU A 285 -25.55 -0.98 -27.49
CA LEU A 285 -26.10 -1.94 -28.44
C LEU A 285 -27.31 -2.67 -27.85
N VAL A 286 -27.20 -3.13 -26.61
CA VAL A 286 -28.29 -3.82 -25.91
C VAL A 286 -29.52 -2.93 -25.78
N LYS A 287 -29.36 -1.66 -25.36
CA LYS A 287 -30.48 -0.71 -25.28
C LYS A 287 -31.18 -0.54 -26.64
N LYS A 288 -30.40 -0.38 -27.71
CA LYS A 288 -30.92 -0.19 -29.06
C LYS A 288 -31.63 -1.42 -29.61
N PHE A 289 -31.11 -2.62 -29.36
CA PHE A 289 -31.66 -3.87 -29.92
C PHE A 289 -32.85 -4.42 -29.14
N LEU A 290 -32.86 -4.29 -27.82
CA LEU A 290 -33.93 -4.81 -26.97
C LEU A 290 -35.11 -3.85 -26.80
N GLY A 291 -35.01 -2.61 -27.31
CA GLY A 291 -36.08 -1.61 -27.19
C GLY A 291 -36.41 -1.26 -25.74
N ILE A 292 -35.39 -1.30 -24.86
CA ILE A 292 -35.55 -0.99 -23.44
C ILE A 292 -35.59 0.54 -23.31
N ASP A 293 -36.80 1.10 -23.38
CA ASP A 293 -37.10 2.45 -22.91
C ASP A 293 -37.52 2.36 -21.44
N ILE A 294 -36.53 2.41 -20.54
CA ILE A 294 -36.72 2.61 -19.10
C ILE A 294 -36.24 4.02 -18.77
#